data_AF-A0A7H0GK52-F1
#
_entry.id   AF-A0A7H0GK52-F1
#
_cell.length_a   1.000
_cell.length_b   1.000
_cell.length_c   1.000
_cell.angle_alpha   90.00
_cell.angle_beta   90.00
_cell.angle_gamma   90.00
#
_symmetry.space_group_name_H-M   'P 1'
#
loop_
_entity.id
_entity.type
_entity.pdbx_description
1 polymer ?
#
loop_
_entity_poly.entity_id
_entity_poly.type
_entity_poly.pdbx_seq_one_letter_code
_entity_poly.pdbx_strand_id
1 'polypeptide(L)' 'MATLNPTNAIATQAVHHAAAQLAALDWIDQEAARQLSPMAEAVANMFMMLYYQAETGQATRDDFRQALDAVRQSLTA' A
#
# COMPACT_ATOMS: atom_id res chain seq x y z
N MET A 1 -16.30 -13.41 -19.88
CA MET A 1 -15.50 -13.31 -18.65
C MET A 1 -14.32 -12.41 -18.95
N ALA A 2 -14.23 -11.23 -18.32
CA ALA A 2 -13.04 -10.40 -18.46
C ALA A 2 -11.89 -11.11 -17.76
N THR A 3 -10.84 -11.46 -18.50
CA THR A 3 -9.58 -11.93 -17.93
C THR A 3 -9.08 -10.86 -16.97
N LEU A 4 -9.12 -11.14 -15.67
CA LEU A 4 -8.45 -10.32 -14.67
C LEU A 4 -7.00 -10.18 -15.12
N ASN A 5 -6.58 -8.95 -15.43
CA ASN A 5 -5.18 -8.64 -15.66
C ASN A 5 -4.41 -9.21 -14.46
N PRO A 6 -3.38 -10.06 -14.65
CA PRO A 6 -2.62 -10.67 -13.55
C PRO A 6 -2.16 -9.64 -12.51
N THR A 7 -1.87 -8.41 -12.94
CA THR A 7 -1.53 -7.28 -12.05
C THR A 7 -2.68 -6.90 -11.12
N ASN A 8 -3.92 -6.91 -11.60
CA ASN A 8 -5.10 -6.57 -10.79
C ASN A 8 -5.36 -7.64 -9.73
N ALA A 9 -5.18 -8.93 -10.07
CA ALA A 9 -5.31 -10.01 -9.10
C ALA A 9 -4.30 -9.89 -7.96
N ILE A 10 -3.04 -9.56 -8.28
CA ILE A 10 -1.99 -9.31 -7.28
C ILE A 10 -2.36 -8.10 -6.40
N ALA A 11 -2.82 -7.00 -7.00
CA ALA A 11 -3.22 -5.81 -6.24
C ALA A 11 -4.39 -6.10 -5.29
N THR A 12 -5.41 -6.82 -5.74
CA THR A 12 -6.54 -7.26 -4.89
C THR A 12 -6.07 -8.12 -3.73
N GLN A 13 -5.19 -9.10 -3.98
CA GLN A 13 -4.68 -9.97 -2.93
C GLN A 13 -3.81 -9.19 -1.91
N ALA A 14 -2.99 -8.24 -2.38
CA ALA A 14 -2.16 -7.41 -1.52
C ALA A 14 -3.01 -6.54 -0.57
N VAL A 15 -4.05 -5.87 -1.11
CA VAL A 15 -4.96 -5.04 -0.31
C VAL A 15 -5.72 -5.89 0.71
N HIS A 16 -6.24 -7.06 0.30
CA HIS A 16 -6.91 -7.98 1.23
C HIS A 16 -5.99 -8.46 2.35
N HIS A 17 -4.74 -8.82 2.03
CA HIS A 17 -3.78 -9.29 3.01
C HIS A 17 -3.43 -8.19 4.03
N ALA A 18 -3.15 -6.97 3.56
CA ALA A 18 -2.89 -5.83 4.43
C ALA A 18 -4.09 -5.52 5.35
N ALA A 19 -5.31 -5.52 4.81
CA ALA A 19 -6.52 -5.29 5.59
C ALA A 19 -6.72 -6.37 6.67
N ALA A 20 -6.49 -7.64 6.35
CA ALA A 20 -6.61 -8.74 7.32
C ALA A 20 -5.58 -8.62 8.46
N GLN A 21 -4.34 -8.23 8.16
CA GLN A 21 -3.31 -8.02 9.18
C GLN A 21 -3.63 -6.83 10.08
N LEU A 22 -4.05 -5.70 9.49
CA LEU A 22 -4.42 -4.49 10.24
C LEU A 22 -5.65 -4.73 11.13
N ALA A 23 -6.65 -5.47 10.65
CA ALA A 23 -7.85 -5.79 11.43
C ALA A 23 -7.57 -6.73 12.63
N ALA A 24 -6.42 -7.42 12.63
CA ALA A 24 -5.98 -8.27 13.73
C ALA A 24 -5.13 -7.52 14.77
N LEU A 25 -4.81 -6.24 14.55
CA LEU A 25 -4.09 -5.42 15.52
C LEU A 25 -5.03 -5.03 16.67
N ASP A 26 -4.54 -5.16 17.90
CA ASP A 26 -5.23 -4.68 19.10
C ASP A 26 -4.75 -3.26 19.44
N TRP A 27 -3.60 -3.15 20.09
CA TRP A 27 -2.97 -1.87 20.41
C TRP A 27 -1.47 -1.93 20.21
N ILE A 28 -0.88 -0.82 19.77
CA ILE A 28 0.57 -0.61 19.72
C ILE A 28 0.94 0.61 20.56
N ASP A 29 2.05 0.53 21.28
CA ASP A 29 2.54 1.69 22.04
C ASP A 29 3.17 2.76 21.14
N GLN A 30 3.46 3.92 21.73
CA GLN A 30 4.01 5.06 21.01
C GLN A 30 5.42 4.79 20.45
N GLU A 31 6.24 4.00 21.14
CA GLU A 31 7.60 3.71 20.70
C GLU A 31 7.58 2.79 19.48
N ALA A 32 6.79 1.72 19.55
CA ALA A 32 6.52 0.82 18.42
C ALA A 32 5.93 1.59 17.24
N ALA A 33 4.95 2.47 17.47
CA ALA A 33 4.37 3.30 16.41
C ALA A 33 5.40 4.23 15.76
N ARG A 34 6.33 4.82 16.53
CA ARG A 34 7.41 5.66 15.99
C ARG A 34 8.37 4.86 15.12
N GLN A 35 8.71 3.64 15.54
CA GLN A 35 9.57 2.75 14.74
C GLN A 35 8.91 2.33 13.43
N LEU A 36 7.59 2.09 13.45
CA LEU A 36 6.82 1.72 12.27
C LEU A 36 6.47 2.91 11.37
N SER A 37 6.57 4.15 11.85
CA SER A 37 6.09 5.35 11.16
C SER A 37 6.57 5.50 9.72
N PRO A 38 7.86 5.28 9.37
CA PRO A 38 8.32 5.41 7.99
C PRO A 38 7.68 4.38 7.05
N MET A 39 7.54 3.14 7.50
CA MET A 39 6.87 2.08 6.73
C MET A 39 5.37 2.35 6.61
N ALA A 40 4.73 2.81 7.70
CA ALA A 40 3.32 3.16 7.71
C ALA A 40 3.01 4.31 6.72
N GLU A 41 3.87 5.33 6.66
CA GLU A 41 3.75 6.42 5.71
C GLU A 41 3.89 5.95 4.26
N ALA A 42 4.90 5.10 3.96
CA ALA A 42 5.09 4.56 2.62
C ALA A 42 3.87 3.73 2.16
N VAL A 43 3.32 2.89 3.04
CA VAL A 43 2.10 2.11 2.77
C VAL A 43 0.89 3.01 2.58
N ALA A 44 0.73 4.04 3.41
CA ALA A 44 -0.37 5.00 3.29
C ALA A 44 -0.31 5.78 1.96
N ASN A 45 0.88 6.21 1.53
CA ASN A 45 1.09 6.88 0.25
C ASN A 45 0.74 5.96 -0.94
N MET A 46 1.09 4.67 -0.86
CA MET A 46 0.68 3.69 -1.87
C MET A 46 -0.85 3.52 -1.92
N PHE A 47 -1.53 3.47 -0.78
CA PHE A 47 -2.99 3.42 -0.76
C PHE A 47 -3.62 4.71 -1.31
N MET A 48 -3.10 5.88 -0.94
CA MET A 48 -3.54 7.17 -1.50
C MET A 48 -3.43 7.18 -3.03
N MET A 49 -2.33 6.65 -3.58
CA MET A 49 -2.13 6.53 -5.02
C MET A 49 -3.16 5.60 -5.69
N LEU A 50 -3.51 4.48 -5.04
CA LEU A 50 -4.58 3.59 -5.53
C LEU A 50 -5.95 4.29 -5.52
N TYR A 51 -6.27 5.03 -4.46
CA TYR A 51 -7.51 5.81 -4.39
C TYR A 51 -7.56 6.88 -5.47
N TYR A 52 -6.50 7.67 -5.61
CA TYR A 52 -6.41 8.70 -6.64
C TYR A 52 -6.58 8.11 -8.05
N GLN A 53 -5.94 6.97 -8.34
CA GLN A 53 -6.11 6.27 -9.60
C GLN A 53 -7.53 5.76 -9.80
N ALA A 54 -8.20 5.26 -8.75
CA ALA A 54 -9.56 4.77 -8.84
C ALA A 54 -10.58 5.90 -9.07
N GLU A 55 -10.38 7.06 -8.45
CA GLU A 55 -11.29 8.21 -8.53
C GLU A 55 -11.09 9.02 -9.82
N THR A 56 -9.84 9.27 -10.21
CA THR A 56 -9.51 10.20 -11.28
C THR A 56 -9.05 9.51 -12.56
N GLY A 57 -8.42 8.33 -12.45
CA GLY A 57 -7.72 7.68 -13.55
C GLY A 57 -6.49 8.44 -14.07
N GLN A 58 -6.05 9.50 -13.38
CA GLN A 58 -5.00 10.42 -13.84
C GLN A 58 -3.61 10.10 -13.28
N ALA A 59 -3.52 9.08 -12.44
CA ALA A 59 -2.28 8.71 -11.78
C ALA A 59 -1.29 8.14 -12.80
N THR A 60 -0.08 8.70 -12.86
CA THR A 60 0.88 8.28 -13.88
C THR A 60 1.59 6.98 -13.46
N ARG A 61 2.22 6.31 -14.43
CA ARG A 61 3.04 5.13 -14.15
C ARG A 61 4.24 5.47 -13.28
N ASP A 62 4.79 6.66 -13.43
CA ASP A 62 5.97 7.11 -12.67
C ASP A 62 5.59 7.41 -11.22
N ASP A 63 4.46 8.08 -10.99
CA ASP A 63 3.90 8.28 -9.64
C ASP A 63 3.68 6.93 -8.93
N PHE A 64 3.14 5.96 -9.66
CA PHE A 64 2.84 4.64 -9.10
C PHE A 64 4.12 3.89 -8.75
N ARG A 65 5.11 3.95 -9.64
CA ARG A 65 6.42 3.34 -9.41
C ARG A 65 7.12 3.99 -8.22
N GLN A 66 7.07 5.32 -8.09
CA GLN A 66 7.70 6.03 -6.99
C GLN A 66 7.08 5.62 -5.64
N ALA A 67 5.75 5.54 -5.55
CA ALA A 67 5.06 5.07 -4.35
C ALA A 67 5.44 3.61 -4.01
N LEU A 68 5.50 2.74 -5.03
CA LEU A 68 5.89 1.34 -4.84
C LEU A 68 7.36 1.18 -4.41
N ASP A 69 8.26 1.98 -4.96
CA ASP A 69 9.68 1.97 -4.61
C ASP A 69 9.88 2.46 -3.17
N ALA A 70 9.11 3.43 -2.69
CA ALA A 70 9.12 3.85 -1.28
C ALA A 70 8.70 2.71 -0.33
N VAL A 71 7.65 1.95 -0.67
CA VAL A 71 7.24 0.76 0.12
C VAL A 71 8.37 -0.27 0.14
N ARG A 72 8.98 -0.57 -1.01
CA ARG A 72 10.11 -1.52 -1.08
C ARG A 72 11.30 -1.08 -0.24
N GLN A 73 11.65 0.20 -0.27
CA GLN A 73 12.74 0.74 0.53
C GLN A 73 12.45 0.60 2.03
N SER A 74 11.21 0.86 2.46
CA SER A 74 10.81 0.71 3.87
C SER A 74 10.89 -0.73 4.40
N LEU A 75 10.85 -1.74 3.53
CA LEU A 75 11.02 -3.16 3.90
C LEU A 75 12.50 -3.55 4.10
N THR A 76 13.42 -2.73 3.63
CA THR A 76 14.88 -2.98 3.70
C THR A 76 15.59 -2.10 4.72
N ALA A 77 14.88 -1.14 5.31
CA ALA A 77 15.37 -0.23 6.32
C ALA A 77 15.25 -0.85 7.73
#